data_AF-A0A7S0SEL4-F1
#
_entry.id   AF-A0A7S0SEL4-F1
#
_cell.length_a   1.000
_cell.length_b   1.000
_cell.length_c   1.000
_cell.angle_alpha   90.00
_cell.angle_beta   90.00
_cell.angle_gamma   90.00
#
_symmetry.space_group_name_H-M   'P 1'
#
loop_
_entity.id
_entity.type
_entity.pdbx_description
1 polymer ?
#
loop_
_entity_poly.entity_id
_entity_poly.type
_entity_poly.pdbx_seq_one_letter_code
_entity_poly.pdbx_strand_id
1 'polypeptide(L)'
;GGASPAMMWRRVEFPLFTDHVEATRFTYAVFLLNKDIEQLLNAHGLLAVGPRHTLPNLRRLLAARQHRCLPAPVATSSVGGAGAAAPAVQVVEGTGVKDASDRDGDRDGAG
;
A
#
# COMPACT_ATOMS: atom_id res chain seq x y z
N GLY A 1 -25.27 18.34 -41.90
CA GLY A 1 -24.02 18.32 -41.13
C GLY A 1 -24.35 18.41 -39.67
N GLY A 2 -24.25 17.31 -38.93
CA GLY A 2 -24.43 17.30 -37.48
C GLY A 2 -23.06 17.41 -36.82
N ALA A 3 -22.84 18.47 -36.06
CA ALA A 3 -21.62 18.64 -35.28
C ALA A 3 -21.57 17.56 -34.19
N SER A 4 -20.53 16.73 -34.21
CA SER A 4 -20.22 15.80 -33.13
C SER A 4 -20.04 16.58 -31.83
N PRO A 5 -20.57 16.11 -30.68
CA PRO A 5 -20.32 16.75 -29.40
C PRO A 5 -18.83 16.57 -29.10
N ALA A 6 -18.03 17.58 -29.39
CA ALA A 6 -16.69 17.70 -28.84
C ALA A 6 -16.86 17.63 -27.33
N MET A 7 -16.43 16.52 -26.74
CA MET A 7 -16.47 16.27 -25.31
C MET A 7 -15.56 17.32 -24.67
N MET A 8 -16.12 18.48 -24.35
CA MET A 8 -15.41 19.57 -23.72
C MET A 8 -15.07 19.10 -22.31
N TRP A 9 -13.88 18.53 -22.15
CA TRP A 9 -13.34 18.23 -20.83
C TRP A 9 -13.17 19.57 -20.12
N ARG A 10 -14.16 19.94 -19.31
CA ARG A 10 -14.02 21.08 -18.43
C ARG A 10 -12.93 20.72 -17.43
N ARG A 11 -11.86 21.52 -17.44
CA ARG A 11 -10.79 21.43 -16.45
C ARG A 11 -11.41 21.76 -15.09
N VAL A 12 -11.45 20.77 -14.20
CA VAL A 12 -11.89 20.93 -12.82
C VAL A 12 -10.64 21.05 -11.96
N GLU A 13 -10.63 22.04 -11.07
CA GLU A 13 -9.51 22.26 -10.15
C GLU A 13 -9.85 21.73 -8.76
N PHE A 14 -8.89 21.01 -8.18
CA PHE A 14 -8.97 20.42 -6.85
C PHE A 14 -7.85 21.01 -5.98
N PRO A 15 -8.11 22.13 -5.29
CA PRO A 15 -7.10 22.82 -4.52
C PRO A 15 -6.64 21.99 -3.32
N LEU A 16 -5.32 21.99 -3.08
CA LEU A 16 -4.68 21.33 -1.95
C LEU A 16 -4.42 22.29 -0.77
N PHE A 17 -5.12 23.43 -0.77
CA PHE A 17 -5.13 24.40 0.31
C PHE A 17 -6.57 24.60 0.77
N THR A 18 -6.73 25.05 2.01
CA THR A 18 -8.03 25.20 2.67
C THR A 18 -8.62 26.61 2.54
N ASP A 19 -7.81 27.59 2.15
CA ASP A 19 -8.20 29.00 2.17
C ASP A 19 -9.29 29.28 1.14
N HIS A 20 -10.45 29.70 1.64
CA HIS A 20 -11.63 30.02 0.83
C HIS A 20 -12.16 28.84 -0.02
N VAL A 21 -11.78 27.60 0.31
CA VAL A 21 -12.22 26.39 -0.39
C VAL A 21 -13.22 25.63 0.48
N GLU A 22 -14.27 25.09 -0.14
CA GLU A 22 -15.19 24.17 0.50
C GLU A 22 -14.46 22.91 1.01
N ALA A 23 -14.66 22.55 2.28
CA ALA A 23 -13.97 21.44 2.94
C ALA A 23 -14.08 20.11 2.15
N THR A 24 -15.21 19.87 1.48
CA THR A 24 -15.44 18.70 0.62
C THR A 24 -14.49 18.66 -0.57
N ARG A 25 -14.25 19.81 -1.24
CA ARG A 25 -13.33 19.88 -2.38
C ARG A 25 -11.89 19.64 -1.97
N PHE A 26 -11.46 20.23 -0.86
CA PHE A 26 -10.13 19.99 -0.29
C PHE A 26 -9.95 18.51 0.07
N THR A 27 -10.92 17.92 0.77
CA THR A 27 -10.87 16.49 1.17
C THR A 27 -10.77 15.59 -0.06
N TYR A 28 -11.53 15.91 -1.11
CA TYR A 28 -11.48 15.18 -2.36
C TYR A 28 -10.14 15.36 -3.10
N ALA A 29 -9.57 16.57 -3.11
CA ALA A 29 -8.25 16.84 -3.67
C ALA A 29 -7.16 15.97 -3.00
N VAL A 30 -7.19 15.87 -1.67
CA VAL A 30 -6.27 15.03 -0.90
C VAL A 30 -6.46 13.55 -1.21
N PHE A 31 -7.72 13.09 -1.35
CA PHE A 31 -8.01 11.71 -1.74
C PHE A 31 -7.45 11.38 -3.13
N LEU A 32 -7.64 12.25 -4.12
CA LEU A 32 -7.09 12.08 -5.46
C LEU A 32 -5.55 12.05 -5.44
N LEU A 33 -4.92 12.97 -4.72
CA LEU A 33 -3.46 12.99 -4.55
C LEU A 33 -2.95 11.65 -3.98
N ASN A 34 -3.64 11.12 -2.97
CA ASN A 34 -3.27 9.83 -2.39
C ASN A 34 -3.41 8.68 -3.40
N LYS A 35 -4.41 8.74 -4.29
CA LYS A 35 -4.58 7.75 -5.35
C LYS A 35 -3.51 7.83 -6.42
N ASP A 36 -3.10 9.02 -6.82
CA ASP A 36 -1.98 9.18 -7.75
C ASP A 36 -0.67 8.61 -7.16
N ILE A 37 -0.42 8.82 -5.86
CA ILE A 37 0.76 8.26 -5.18
C ILE A 37 0.70 6.72 -5.12
N GLU A 38 -0.47 6.14 -4.81
CA GLU A 38 -0.68 4.69 -4.81
C GLU A 38 -0.43 4.09 -6.20
N GLN A 39 -0.93 4.75 -7.25
CA GLN A 39 -0.70 4.35 -8.64
C GLN A 39 0.78 4.41 -9.01
N LEU A 40 1.50 5.47 -8.60
CA LEU A 40 2.94 5.58 -8.85
C LEU A 40 3.74 4.49 -8.15
N LEU A 41 3.42 4.17 -6.89
CA LEU A 41 4.04 3.05 -6.18
C LEU A 41 3.80 1.73 -6.91
N ASN A 42 2.54 1.46 -7.29
CA ASN A 42 2.16 0.24 -8.00
C ASN A 42 2.88 0.13 -9.36
N ALA A 43 3.02 1.24 -10.11
CA ALA A 43 3.75 1.28 -11.38
C ALA A 43 5.24 0.95 -11.23
N HIS A 44 5.80 1.09 -10.03
CA HIS A 44 7.17 0.74 -9.68
C HIS A 44 7.29 -0.60 -8.91
N GLY A 45 6.20 -1.37 -8.81
CA GLY A 45 6.17 -2.64 -8.07
C GLY A 45 6.29 -2.49 -6.55
N LEU A 46 6.00 -1.30 -6.02
CA LEU A 46 6.01 -1.00 -4.59
C LEU A 46 4.59 -1.02 -4.04
N LEU A 47 4.42 -1.54 -2.82
CA LEU A 47 3.13 -1.53 -2.14
C LEU A 47 2.97 -0.25 -1.30
N ALA A 48 1.81 0.38 -1.41
CA ALA A 48 1.40 1.46 -0.52
C ALA A 48 1.15 0.93 0.90
N VAL A 49 1.46 1.74 1.92
CA VAL A 49 1.14 1.44 3.33
C VAL A 49 -0.36 1.51 3.57
N GLY A 50 -1.04 2.34 2.80
CA GLY A 50 -2.49 2.50 2.80
C GLY A 50 -2.90 3.81 2.14
N PRO A 51 -4.21 3.98 1.88
CA PRO A 51 -4.74 5.05 1.03
C PRO A 51 -4.76 6.44 1.67
N ARG A 52 -4.45 6.55 2.97
CA ARG A 52 -4.37 7.84 3.69
C ARG A 52 -2.98 8.14 4.25
N HIS A 53 -2.00 7.26 3.99
CA HIS A 53 -0.64 7.37 4.51
C HIS A 53 0.26 8.14 3.53
N THR A 54 -0.09 9.40 3.24
CA THR A 54 0.59 10.23 2.24
C THR A 54 2.11 10.33 2.48
N LEU A 55 2.52 10.73 3.69
CA LEU A 55 3.95 10.91 4.01
C LEU A 55 4.74 9.59 3.93
N PRO A 56 4.32 8.46 4.55
CA PRO A 56 4.99 7.18 4.38
C PRO A 56 5.10 6.71 2.92
N ASN A 57 4.05 6.90 2.12
CA ASN A 57 4.02 6.49 0.72
C ASN A 57 4.97 7.33 -0.14
N LEU A 58 5.00 8.65 0.06
CA LEU A 58 5.96 9.55 -0.59
C LEU A 58 7.41 9.19 -0.24
N ARG A 59 7.69 8.91 1.04
CA ARG A 59 9.03 8.49 1.47
C ARG A 59 9.48 7.21 0.76
N ARG A 60 8.59 6.21 0.64
CA ARG A 60 8.89 4.97 -0.11
C ARG A 60 9.21 5.25 -1.58
N LEU A 61 8.40 6.08 -2.22
CA LEU A 61 8.59 6.44 -3.63
C LEU A 61 9.96 7.12 -3.84
N LEU A 62 10.32 8.08 -2.99
CA LEU A 62 11.60 8.79 -3.05
C LEU A 62 12.79 7.87 -2.77
N ALA A 63 12.69 6.99 -1.78
CA ALA A 63 13.75 6.02 -1.48
C ALA A 63 14.01 5.10 -2.69
N ALA A 64 12.95 4.61 -3.36
CA ALA A 64 13.09 3.77 -4.54
C ALA A 64 13.80 4.47 -5.72
N ARG A 65 13.62 5.79 -5.87
CA ARG A 65 14.35 6.59 -6.88
C ARG A 65 15.85 6.61 -6.64
N GLN A 66 16.29 6.56 -5.39
CA GLN A 66 17.70 6.59 -5.01
C GLN A 66 18.42 5.26 -5.31
N HIS A 67 17.69 4.15 -5.46
CA HIS A 67 18.26 2.83 -5.78
C HIS A 67 18.47 2.57 -7.28
N ARG A 68 17.96 3.44 -8.18
CA ARG A 68 18.15 3.27 -9.64
C ARG A 68 19.43 3.93 -10.19
N CYS A 69 20.32 4.39 -9.31
CA CYS A 69 21.68 4.80 -9.67
C CYS A 69 22.72 3.83 -9.10
N LEU A 70 22.49 2.52 -9.26
CA LEU A 70 23.56 1.54 -9.13
C LEU A 70 23.80 0.96 -10.53
N PRO A 71 24.99 1.12 -11.15
CA PRO A 71 25.32 0.29 -12.29
C PRO A 71 25.15 -1.16 -11.86
N ALA A 72 24.36 -1.93 -12.61
CA ALA A 72 24.24 -3.35 -12.36
C ALA A 72 25.66 -3.93 -12.21
N PRO A 73 25.94 -4.74 -11.17
CA PRO A 73 27.24 -5.39 -11.08
C PRO A 73 27.44 -6.13 -12.38
N VAL A 74 28.42 -5.68 -13.17
CA VAL A 74 28.80 -6.36 -14.40
C VAL A 74 29.09 -7.80 -13.99
N ALA A 75 28.30 -8.73 -14.48
CA ALA A 75 28.55 -10.14 -14.27
C ALA A 75 29.86 -10.44 -15.00
N THR A 76 30.99 -10.25 -14.31
CA THR A 76 32.24 -10.88 -14.71
C THR A 76 31.97 -12.37 -14.58
N SER A 77 31.76 -13.02 -15.72
CA SER A 77 31.76 -14.46 -15.84
C SER A 77 33.14 -14.97 -15.42
N SER A 78 33.39 -15.12 -14.12
CA SER A 78 34.50 -15.90 -13.60
C SER A 78 34.00 -17.31 -13.39
N VAL A 79 34.30 -18.15 -14.38
CA VAL A 79 34.33 -19.60 -14.25
C VAL A 79 35.07 -19.97 -12.96
N GLY A 80 34.45 -20.76 -12.08
CA GLY A 80 35.16 -21.54 -11.06
C GLY A 80 34.56 -21.55 -9.66
N GLY A 81 33.86 -22.64 -9.33
CA GLY A 81 34.18 -23.44 -8.14
C GLY A 81 33.73 -22.99 -6.75
N ALA A 82 32.85 -23.82 -6.17
CA ALA A 82 32.81 -24.27 -4.77
C ALA A 82 32.41 -23.28 -3.66
N GLY A 83 31.18 -23.51 -3.15
CA GLY A 83 30.91 -23.72 -1.72
C GLY A 83 30.97 -22.51 -0.78
N ALA A 84 29.81 -22.03 -0.34
CA ALA A 84 29.65 -21.50 1.01
C ALA A 84 28.17 -21.57 1.42
N ALA A 85 27.94 -22.25 2.53
CA ALA A 85 26.64 -22.53 3.13
C ALA A 85 25.98 -21.28 3.73
N ALA A 86 24.65 -21.25 3.72
CA ALA A 86 23.85 -20.40 4.61
C ALA A 86 23.19 -21.31 5.66
N PRO A 87 23.32 -21.05 6.99
CA PRO A 87 22.58 -21.80 7.98
C PRO A 87 21.17 -21.21 8.23
N ALA A 88 20.30 -22.14 8.62
CA ALA A 88 18.86 -22.09 8.85
C ALA A 88 18.38 -21.08 9.91
N VAL A 89 17.05 -20.86 9.96
CA VAL A 89 16.22 -21.11 11.17
C VAL A 89 14.76 -21.33 10.71
N GLN A 90 14.22 -22.50 11.03
CA GLN A 90 12.78 -22.77 11.04
C GLN A 90 12.26 -22.48 12.46
N VAL A 91 11.16 -21.75 12.58
CA VAL A 91 10.40 -21.68 13.83
C VAL A 91 9.07 -22.40 13.60
N VAL A 92 8.90 -23.48 14.36
CA VAL A 92 7.67 -24.21 14.62
C VAL A 92 6.91 -23.50 15.74
N GLU A 93 5.62 -23.26 15.54
CA GLU A 93 4.59 -23.10 16.58
C GLU A 93 3.25 -23.31 15.86
N GLY A 94 2.28 -24.08 16.31
CA GLY A 94 2.04 -24.72 17.59
C GLY A 94 0.52 -24.93 17.65
N THR A 95 0.10 -26.15 18.00
CA THR A 95 -1.28 -26.63 18.06
C THR A 95 -2.16 -25.84 19.03
N GLY A 96 -3.45 -25.66 18.72
CA GLY A 96 -4.43 -25.09 19.65
C GLY A 96 -5.88 -25.30 19.23
N VAL A 97 -6.38 -26.53 19.35
CA VAL A 97 -7.82 -26.79 19.47
C VAL A 97 -8.26 -26.26 20.83
N LYS A 98 -9.26 -25.37 20.87
CA LYS A 98 -9.90 -24.95 22.11
C LYS A 98 -11.37 -25.31 22.05
N ASP A 99 -11.66 -26.54 22.46
CA ASP A 99 -12.98 -26.93 22.91
C ASP A 99 -13.28 -26.15 24.20
N ALA A 100 -14.32 -25.34 24.16
CA ALA A 100 -14.92 -24.74 25.34
C ALA A 100 -16.41 -25.13 25.34
N SER A 101 -16.66 -26.27 25.97
CA SER A 101 -17.94 -26.66 26.54
C SER A 101 -18.40 -25.62 27.56
N ASP A 102 -19.45 -24.86 27.23
CA ASP A 102 -20.22 -24.12 28.24
C ASP A 102 -21.30 -25.05 28.81
N ARG A 103 -21.23 -25.19 30.13
CA ARG A 103 -22.07 -26.04 30.96
C ARG A 103 -23.38 -25.34 31.31
N ASP A 104 -24.37 -26.20 31.45
CA ASP A 104 -25.66 -26.04 32.12
C ASP A 104 -25.67 -24.99 33.25
N GLY A 105 -26.57 -24.03 33.10
CA GLY A 105 -27.03 -23.12 34.14
C GLY A 105 -28.51 -23.34 34.39
N ASP A 106 -28.80 -24.43 35.07
CA ASP A 106 -30.04 -24.68 35.82
C ASP A 106 -30.32 -23.50 36.77
N ARG A 107 -31.53 -22.93 36.68
CA ARG A 107 -32.07 -22.08 37.74
C ARG A 107 -33.59 -22.23 37.79
N ASP A 108 -34.00 -23.26 38.51
CA ASP A 108 -35.30 -23.35 39.15
C ASP A 108 -35.58 -22.15 40.06
N GLY A 109 -36.85 -21.75 40.12
CA GLY A 109 -37.51 -21.53 41.41
C GLY A 109 -37.84 -20.11 41.86
N ALA A 110 -39.15 -19.84 41.83
CA ALA A 110 -39.96 -19.16 42.86
C ALA A 110 -39.91 -17.62 43.00
N GLY A 111 -41.10 -17.02 42.92
CA GLY A 111 -41.40 -15.64 43.31
C GLY A 111 -42.61 -15.09 42.57
#